data_AF-A0A260BIV8-F1
#
_entry.id   AF-A0A260BIV8-F1
#
_cell.length_a   1.000
_cell.length_b   1.000
_cell.length_c   1.000
_cell.angle_alpha   90.00
_cell.angle_beta   90.00
_cell.angle_gamma   90.00
#
_symmetry.space_group_name_H-M   'P 1'
#
loop_
_entity.id
_entity.type
_entity.pdbx_description
1 polymer ?
#
loop_
_entity_poly.entity_id
_entity_poly.type
_entity_poly.pdbx_seq_one_letter_code
_entity_poly.pdbx_strand_id
1 'polypeptide(L)'
;MARFPTLGPGDKVRDKHLPDRLTEESLDSSYAPVSRAAKNPDEIAVGAITRSANGAATGFSVVWDDGATGVFVGTESTTTPGAIDSYTVTHVLGGVTTTYTQPALTRNASGAVTARPAMTVS
;
A
#
# COMPACT_ATOMS: atom_id res chain seq x y z
N MET A 1 33.76 24.73 22.04
CA MET A 1 32.38 24.69 22.57
C MET A 1 31.47 25.39 21.58
N ALA A 2 30.65 24.64 20.84
CA ALA A 2 29.63 25.22 19.95
C ALA A 2 28.46 25.71 20.81
N ARG A 3 28.14 27.00 20.69
CA ARG A 3 27.09 27.71 21.42
C ARG A 3 25.82 27.59 20.60
N PHE A 4 24.86 26.79 21.06
CA PHE A 4 23.52 26.71 20.46
C PHE A 4 22.79 28.03 20.74
N PRO A 5 22.29 28.74 19.71
CA PRO A 5 21.56 29.98 19.93
C PRO A 5 20.22 29.67 20.60
N THR A 6 20.00 30.23 21.79
CA THR A 6 18.68 30.27 22.43
C THR A 6 17.79 31.22 21.64
N LEU A 7 16.76 30.65 20.98
CA LEU A 7 15.70 31.37 20.29
C LEU A 7 14.96 32.26 21.29
N GLY A 8 14.90 33.57 21.02
CA GLY A 8 14.17 34.53 21.84
C GLY A 8 12.64 34.37 21.68
N PRO A 9 11.84 34.97 22.58
CA PRO A 9 10.38 34.94 22.46
C PRO A 9 9.95 35.63 21.16
N GLY A 10 9.45 34.85 20.21
CA GLY A 10 9.05 35.31 18.87
C GLY A 10 9.99 34.89 17.73
N ASP A 11 11.12 34.26 18.03
CA ASP A 11 12.02 33.72 17.01
C ASP A 11 11.46 32.39 16.48
N LYS A 12 10.65 32.47 15.43
CA LYS A 12 10.18 31.28 14.71
C LYS A 12 11.39 30.63 14.06
N VAL A 13 11.48 29.30 14.14
CA VAL A 13 12.40 28.52 13.29
C VAL A 13 12.26 29.05 11.86
N ARG A 14 13.30 29.74 11.39
CA ARG A 14 13.31 30.31 10.04
C ARG A 14 13.02 29.16 9.07
N ASP A 15 12.09 29.35 8.14
CA ASP A 15 11.61 28.30 7.23
C ASP A 15 12.75 27.52 6.53
N LYS A 16 13.93 28.13 6.38
CA LYS A 16 15.18 27.50 5.95
C LYS A 16 15.67 26.31 6.81
N HIS A 17 15.09 26.09 7.98
CA HIS A 17 15.39 24.98 8.90
C HIS A 17 14.28 23.93 8.92
N LEU A 18 13.16 24.19 8.24
CA LEU A 18 12.16 23.17 7.97
C LEU A 18 12.58 22.46 6.67
N PRO A 19 12.46 21.12 6.59
CA PRO A 19 12.61 20.44 5.31
C PRO A 19 11.58 21.01 4.32
N ASP A 20 11.97 21.16 3.06
CA ASP A 20 11.05 21.62 2.01
C ASP A 20 9.77 20.76 2.03
N ARG A 21 8.62 21.44 2.08
CA ARG A 21 7.33 20.77 1.98
C ARG A 21 7.26 20.15 0.57
N LEU A 22 7.18 18.83 0.49
CA LEU A 22 7.03 18.12 -0.78
C LEU A 22 5.87 18.75 -1.57
N THR A 23 6.12 19.08 -2.84
CA THR A 23 5.11 19.64 -3.73
C THR A 23 4.03 18.59 -4.03
N GLU A 24 2.81 19.04 -4.32
CA GLU A 24 1.69 18.14 -4.65
C GLU A 24 2.01 17.25 -5.86
N GLU A 25 2.75 17.76 -6.84
CA GLU A 25 3.23 16.99 -8.00
C GLU A 25 4.21 15.86 -7.61
N SER A 26 5.09 16.11 -6.62
CA SER A 26 6.01 15.08 -6.13
C SER A 26 5.27 13.98 -5.35
N LEU A 27 4.21 14.36 -4.63
CA LEU A 27 3.32 13.44 -3.93
C LEU A 27 2.49 12.61 -4.91
N ASP A 28 1.90 13.23 -5.93
CA ASP A 28 1.09 12.56 -6.95
C ASP A 28 1.94 11.58 -7.79
N SER A 29 3.15 12.00 -8.18
CA SER A 29 4.10 11.15 -8.90
C SER A 29 4.56 9.95 -8.06
N SER A 30 4.66 10.10 -6.73
CA SER A 30 4.94 8.99 -5.82
C SER A 30 3.71 8.10 -5.57
N TYR A 31 2.49 8.65 -5.61
CA TYR A 31 1.26 7.92 -5.28
C TYR A 31 0.64 7.14 -6.45
N ALA A 32 0.76 7.65 -7.68
CA ALA A 32 0.30 6.98 -8.89
C ALA A 32 0.92 5.57 -9.10
N PRO A 33 2.23 5.32 -8.90
CA PRO A 33 2.80 3.98 -8.98
C PRO A 33 2.33 3.08 -7.82
N VAL A 34 2.26 3.59 -6.59
CA VAL A 34 1.87 2.80 -5.41
C VAL A 34 0.42 2.32 -5.53
N SER A 35 -0.51 3.20 -5.92
CA SER A 35 -1.91 2.80 -6.10
C SER A 35 -2.13 1.83 -7.28
N ARG A 36 -1.25 1.84 -8.30
CA ARG A 36 -1.27 0.86 -9.40
C ARG A 36 -0.77 -0.49 -8.91
N ALA A 37 0.37 -0.52 -8.22
CA ALA A 37 0.94 -1.73 -7.65
C ALA A 37 -0.02 -2.37 -6.62
N ALA A 38 -0.74 -1.56 -5.85
CA ALA A 38 -1.77 -2.05 -4.93
C ALA A 38 -2.90 -2.81 -5.66
N LYS A 39 -3.29 -2.37 -6.88
CA LYS A 39 -4.31 -3.03 -7.71
C LYS A 39 -3.82 -4.35 -8.29
N ASN A 40 -2.51 -4.49 -8.48
CA ASN A 40 -1.82 -5.65 -9.04
C ASN A 40 -0.70 -6.12 -8.09
N PRO A 41 -1.02 -6.69 -6.93
CA PRO A 41 -0.04 -6.94 -5.87
C PRO A 41 1.01 -8.01 -6.22
N ASP A 42 0.83 -8.73 -7.33
CA ASP A 42 1.84 -9.63 -7.89
C ASP A 42 3.11 -8.88 -8.34
N GLU A 43 2.97 -7.61 -8.77
CA GLU A 43 4.09 -6.75 -9.19
C GLU A 43 5.07 -6.44 -8.05
N ILE A 44 4.59 -6.53 -6.80
CA ILE A 44 5.32 -6.16 -5.58
C ILE A 44 5.49 -7.34 -4.62
N ALA A 45 5.15 -8.56 -5.06
CA ALA A 45 5.25 -9.77 -4.26
C ALA A 45 6.71 -10.21 -4.12
N VAL A 46 7.13 -10.50 -2.90
CA VAL A 46 8.46 -11.05 -2.61
C VAL A 46 8.40 -12.24 -1.66
N GLY A 47 9.37 -13.14 -1.79
CA GLY A 47 9.49 -14.31 -0.93
C GLY A 47 8.46 -15.41 -1.25
N ALA A 48 8.08 -16.17 -0.22
CA ALA A 48 7.16 -17.29 -0.36
C ALA A 48 5.70 -16.82 -0.39
N ILE A 49 4.93 -17.33 -1.35
CA ILE A 49 3.50 -17.09 -1.45
C ILE A 49 2.75 -18.20 -0.71
N THR A 50 2.07 -17.83 0.37
CA THR A 50 1.15 -18.72 1.08
C THR A 50 -0.10 -18.90 0.23
N ARG A 51 -0.46 -20.16 -0.02
CA ARG A 51 -1.64 -20.53 -0.80
C ARG A 51 -2.59 -21.38 0.03
N SER A 52 -3.89 -21.23 -0.23
CA SER A 52 -4.91 -22.12 0.31
C SER A 52 -4.81 -23.52 -0.29
N ALA A 53 -5.60 -24.46 0.24
CA ALA A 53 -5.67 -25.82 -0.29
C ALA A 53 -6.11 -25.89 -1.75
N ASN A 54 -6.89 -24.91 -2.24
CA ASN A 54 -7.30 -24.83 -3.63
C ASN A 54 -6.36 -23.97 -4.49
N GLY A 55 -5.26 -23.47 -3.92
CA GLY A 55 -4.23 -22.73 -4.63
C GLY A 55 -4.38 -21.20 -4.65
N ALA A 56 -5.38 -20.63 -3.97
CA ALA A 56 -5.57 -19.18 -3.89
C ALA A 56 -4.45 -18.53 -3.07
N ALA A 57 -3.84 -17.44 -3.54
CA ALA A 57 -2.83 -16.72 -2.77
C ALA A 57 -3.48 -16.01 -1.58
N THR A 58 -3.19 -16.46 -0.36
CA THR A 58 -3.78 -15.91 0.88
C THR A 58 -2.82 -15.02 1.65
N GLY A 59 -1.52 -15.09 1.37
CA GLY A 59 -0.55 -14.18 1.99
C GLY A 59 0.83 -14.20 1.37
N PHE A 60 1.49 -13.05 1.36
CA PHE A 60 2.91 -12.90 0.99
C PHE A 60 3.48 -11.58 1.50
N SER A 61 4.81 -11.48 1.53
CA SER A 61 5.53 -10.24 1.83
C SER A 61 5.58 -9.35 0.59
N VAL A 62 5.58 -8.03 0.82
CA VAL A 62 5.52 -7.02 -0.24
C VAL A 62 6.68 -6.05 -0.11
N VAL A 63 7.28 -5.67 -1.25
CA VAL A 63 8.24 -4.56 -1.36
C VAL A 63 7.78 -3.64 -2.47
N TRP A 64 7.61 -2.37 -2.12
CA TRP A 64 7.14 -1.33 -3.02
C TRP A 64 8.34 -0.63 -3.71
N ASP A 65 8.11 0.01 -4.86
CA ASP A 65 9.16 0.69 -5.64
C ASP A 65 9.82 1.86 -4.88
N ASP A 66 9.12 2.45 -3.92
CA ASP A 66 9.64 3.49 -3.03
C ASP A 66 10.45 2.94 -1.84
N GLY A 67 10.65 1.61 -1.80
CA GLY A 67 11.35 0.91 -0.73
C GLY A 67 10.49 0.62 0.50
N ALA A 68 9.19 0.98 0.48
CA ALA A 68 8.29 0.58 1.56
C ALA A 68 8.16 -0.94 1.62
N THR A 69 7.82 -1.45 2.81
CA THR A 69 7.55 -2.88 3.01
C THR A 69 6.08 -3.08 3.31
N GLY A 70 5.61 -4.31 3.13
CA GLY A 70 4.20 -4.61 3.31
C GLY A 70 3.90 -6.09 3.46
N VAL A 71 2.63 -6.37 3.68
CA VAL A 71 2.05 -7.70 3.69
C VAL A 71 0.77 -7.67 2.86
N PHE A 72 0.64 -8.63 1.97
CA PHE A 72 -0.59 -8.96 1.29
C PHE A 72 -1.37 -9.99 2.10
N VAL A 73 -2.68 -9.81 2.23
CA VAL A 73 -3.60 -10.81 2.79
C VAL A 73 -4.81 -10.93 1.87
N GLY A 74 -5.01 -12.14 1.32
CA GLY A 74 -6.09 -12.45 0.38
C GLY A 74 -7.17 -13.30 1.03
N THR A 75 -8.43 -12.99 0.73
CA THR A 75 -9.58 -13.83 1.09
C THR A 75 -9.96 -14.68 -0.12
N GLU A 76 -9.86 -15.99 0.02
CA GLU A 76 -10.24 -16.94 -1.01
C GLU A 76 -11.74 -16.87 -1.33
N SER A 77 -12.07 -17.04 -2.61
CA SER A 77 -13.44 -17.14 -3.09
C SER A 77 -14.08 -18.45 -2.66
N THR A 78 -15.29 -18.37 -2.13
CA THR A 78 -16.09 -19.57 -1.78
C THR A 78 -16.77 -20.19 -2.99
N THR A 79 -16.87 -19.46 -4.11
CA THR A 79 -17.57 -19.90 -5.32
C THR A 79 -16.62 -20.27 -6.45
N THR A 80 -15.37 -19.78 -6.41
CA THR A 80 -14.34 -20.02 -7.42
C THR A 80 -13.04 -20.49 -6.75
N PRO A 81 -12.88 -21.79 -6.46
CA PRO A 81 -11.69 -22.32 -5.79
C PRO A 81 -10.41 -21.91 -6.50
N GLY A 82 -9.39 -21.49 -5.72
CA GLY A 82 -8.11 -21.02 -6.27
C GLY A 82 -8.06 -19.54 -6.65
N ALA A 83 -9.20 -18.82 -6.57
CA ALA A 83 -9.25 -17.38 -6.75
C ALA A 83 -9.44 -16.65 -5.41
N ILE A 84 -9.10 -15.36 -5.37
CA ILE A 84 -9.43 -14.46 -4.27
C ILE A 84 -10.61 -13.56 -4.64
N ASP A 85 -11.47 -13.25 -3.67
CA ASP A 85 -12.56 -12.30 -3.84
C ASP A 85 -12.27 -10.94 -3.20
N SER A 86 -11.39 -10.86 -2.21
CA SER A 86 -10.95 -9.59 -1.63
C SER A 86 -9.52 -9.70 -1.13
N TYR A 87 -8.87 -8.55 -0.93
CA TYR A 87 -7.55 -8.53 -0.31
C TYR A 87 -7.24 -7.18 0.33
N THR A 88 -6.24 -7.20 1.21
CA THR A 88 -5.59 -6.01 1.76
C THR A 88 -4.09 -6.06 1.49
N VAL A 89 -3.48 -4.90 1.24
CA VAL A 89 -2.04 -4.74 1.13
C VAL A 89 -1.59 -3.57 1.98
N THR A 90 -0.61 -3.80 2.84
CA THR A 90 -0.03 -2.71 3.64
C THR A 90 1.16 -2.08 2.95
N HIS A 91 1.31 -0.78 3.15
CA HIS A 91 2.45 0.03 2.75
C HIS A 91 3.00 0.68 4.01
N VAL A 92 4.21 0.28 4.40
CA VAL A 92 4.88 0.75 5.61
C VAL A 92 6.13 1.52 5.21
N LEU A 93 6.07 2.85 5.33
CA LEU A 93 7.18 3.75 5.00
C LEU A 93 7.35 4.78 6.12
N GLY A 94 8.59 4.92 6.62
CA GLY A 94 8.89 5.92 7.66
C GLY A 94 8.09 5.76 8.97
N GLY A 95 7.63 4.55 9.27
CA GLY A 95 6.80 4.25 10.45
C GLY A 95 5.30 4.53 10.26
N VAL A 96 4.87 5.04 9.10
CA VAL A 96 3.47 5.21 8.73
C VAL A 96 2.99 3.94 8.02
N THR A 97 1.84 3.43 8.42
CA THR A 97 1.18 2.30 7.74
C THR A 97 -0.05 2.81 7.01
N THR A 98 -0.07 2.58 5.70
CA THR A 98 -1.25 2.80 4.84
C THR A 98 -1.75 1.44 4.37
N THR A 99 -3.07 1.23 4.41
CA THR A 99 -3.68 -0.03 3.99
C THR A 99 -4.56 0.18 2.77
N TYR A 100 -4.23 -0.54 1.70
CA TYR A 100 -5.03 -0.62 0.49
C TYR A 100 -5.97 -1.82 0.60
N THR A 101 -7.27 -1.60 0.45
CA THR A 101 -8.28 -2.66 0.52
C THR A 101 -9.01 -2.75 -0.80
N GLN A 102 -8.92 -3.90 -1.46
CA GLN A 102 -9.81 -4.26 -2.56
C GLN A 102 -11.06 -4.92 -1.96
N PRO A 103 -12.24 -4.27 -2.04
CA PRO A 103 -13.47 -4.89 -1.58
C PRO A 103 -13.85 -6.09 -2.45
N ALA A 104 -14.80 -6.89 -1.96
CA ALA A 104 -15.26 -8.12 -2.59
C ALA A 104 -15.57 -7.94 -4.09
N LEU A 105 -14.91 -8.73 -4.91
CA LEU A 105 -15.16 -8.86 -6.33
C LEU A 105 -16.44 -9.67 -6.56
N THR A 106 -17.24 -9.26 -7.54
CA THR A 106 -18.35 -10.07 -8.03
C THR A 106 -17.88 -10.87 -9.24
N ARG A 107 -18.23 -12.16 -9.29
CA ARG A 107 -17.90 -13.07 -10.40
C ARG A 107 -19.16 -13.66 -11.01
N ASN A 108 -19.09 -14.05 -12.28
CA ASN A 108 -20.12 -14.87 -12.92
C ASN A 108 -19.90 -16.37 -12.64
N ALA A 109 -20.82 -17.22 -13.10
CA ALA A 109 -20.76 -18.67 -12.92
C ALA A 109 -19.53 -19.32 -13.56
N SER A 110 -18.91 -18.68 -14.55
CA SER A 110 -17.66 -19.14 -15.17
C SER A 110 -16.41 -18.70 -14.38
N GLY A 111 -16.58 -18.02 -13.24
CA GLY A 111 -15.50 -17.52 -12.39
C GLY A 111 -14.89 -16.18 -12.83
N ALA A 112 -15.39 -15.58 -13.91
CA ALA A 112 -14.88 -14.30 -14.42
C ALA A 112 -15.40 -13.13 -13.58
N VAL A 113 -14.53 -12.16 -13.26
CA VAL A 113 -14.92 -10.96 -12.51
C VAL A 113 -15.84 -10.08 -13.36
N THR A 114 -17.03 -9.79 -12.85
CA THR A 114 -18.03 -8.90 -13.47
C THR A 114 -18.14 -7.56 -12.78
N ALA A 115 -17.73 -7.47 -11.51
CA ALA A 115 -17.64 -6.19 -10.80
C ALA A 115 -16.39 -6.16 -9.92
N ARG A 116 -15.67 -5.05 -10.00
CA ARG A 116 -14.55 -4.72 -9.12
C ARG A 116 -14.84 -3.37 -8.46
N PRO A 117 -15.25 -3.35 -7.18
CA PRO A 117 -15.44 -2.11 -6.45
C PRO A 117 -14.16 -1.28 -6.39
N ALA A 118 -14.30 0.04 -6.23
CA ALA A 118 -13.17 0.92 -6.04
C ALA A 118 -12.38 0.52 -4.79
N MET A 119 -11.06 0.53 -4.91
CA MET A 119 -10.16 0.28 -3.80
C MET A 119 -10.25 1.41 -2.78
N THR A 120 -10.27 1.07 -1.50
CA THR A 120 -10.25 2.03 -0.40
C THR A 120 -8.87 2.08 0.24
N VAL A 121 -8.52 3.24 0.79
CA VAL A 121 -7.23 3.48 1.43
C VAL A 121 -7.48 4.05 2.83
N SER A 122 -6.80 3.51 3.84
CA SER A 122 -6.92 3.90 5.26
C SER A 122 -5.56 4.01 5.93
#